data_AF-A0A5T1UVL9-F1
#
_entry.id   AF-A0A5T1UVL9-F1
#
_cell.length_a   1.000
_cell.length_b   1.000
_cell.length_c   1.000
_cell.angle_alpha   90.00
_cell.angle_beta   90.00
_cell.angle_gamma   90.00
#
_symmetry.space_group_name_H-M   'P 1'
#
loop_
_entity.id
_entity.type
_entity.pdbx_description
1 polymer ?
#
loop_
_entity_poly.entity_id
_entity_poly.type
_entity_poly.pdbx_seq_one_letter_code
_entity_poly.pdbx_strand_id
1 'polypeptide(L)'
;EKTGVVERQYQAKEYVNKSNAIYFPVNIFSFESIYFLRNIRMANKEEKLVKYLQIFDENIKDVEEINGEILIKSLDFNQKVPLKIFGYGFIKFFNYICALVSNEANYILIDEIENGLHYKTTKKLIESLIELSRKNNIQMFISTHSLEFLSSVEKVANEKEFKDLGVFNIYRYKENVYCKHYQSEQLKDLLNNGIELRR
;
A
#
# COMPACT_ATOMS: atom_id res chain seq x y z
N GLU A 1 -38.26 18.58 5.35
CA GLU A 1 -37.00 18.65 4.58
C GLU A 1 -36.67 17.26 4.06
N LYS A 2 -36.58 17.08 2.74
CA LYS A 2 -36.34 15.77 2.10
C LYS A 2 -34.82 15.58 1.95
N THR A 3 -34.28 14.59 2.63
CA THR A 3 -32.90 14.11 2.48
C THR A 3 -32.75 13.45 1.10
N GLY A 4 -32.14 14.18 0.17
CA GLY A 4 -31.86 13.68 -1.18
C GLY A 4 -30.72 12.66 -1.16
N VAL A 5 -31.07 11.37 -1.22
CA VAL A 5 -30.12 10.32 -1.61
C VAL A 5 -29.82 10.53 -3.10
N VAL A 6 -28.59 10.95 -3.41
CA VAL A 6 -28.14 11.07 -4.80
C VAL A 6 -27.68 9.69 -5.26
N GLU A 7 -28.59 8.92 -5.86
CA GLU A 7 -28.22 7.72 -6.62
C GLU A 7 -27.43 8.13 -7.86
N ARG A 8 -26.11 7.97 -7.83
CA ARG A 8 -25.29 8.08 -9.04
C ARG A 8 -25.37 6.75 -9.80
N GLN A 9 -26.13 6.73 -10.90
CA GLN A 9 -26.01 5.66 -11.89
C GLN A 9 -24.65 5.76 -12.57
N TYR A 10 -23.79 4.76 -12.35
CA TYR A 10 -22.49 4.67 -12.99
C TYR A 10 -22.66 4.13 -14.41
N GLN A 11 -22.58 5.01 -15.41
CA GLN A 11 -22.41 4.58 -16.79
C GLN A 11 -20.92 4.32 -17.03
N ALA A 12 -20.56 3.05 -17.22
CA ALA A 12 -19.21 2.67 -17.60
C ALA A 12 -18.86 3.33 -18.94
N LYS A 13 -18.08 4.40 -18.91
CA LYS A 13 -17.42 4.93 -20.10
C LYS A 13 -16.16 4.12 -20.31
N GLU A 14 -16.06 3.43 -21.45
CA GLU A 14 -14.84 2.76 -21.89
C GLU A 14 -13.75 3.80 -22.19
N TYR A 15 -13.06 4.25 -21.14
CA TYR A 15 -11.75 4.85 -21.27
C TYR A 15 -10.71 3.77 -21.03
N VAL A 16 -10.50 2.88 -22.00
CA VAL A 16 -9.31 2.03 -22.00
C VAL A 16 -8.14 2.85 -22.54
N ASN A 17 -7.75 3.88 -21.78
CA ASN A 17 -6.33 4.22 -21.75
C ASN A 17 -5.64 2.98 -21.18
N LYS A 18 -4.58 2.48 -21.83
CA LYS A 18 -3.67 1.47 -21.25
C LYS A 18 -3.07 2.06 -19.97
N SER A 19 -3.84 1.98 -18.91
CA SER A 19 -3.49 2.44 -17.59
C SER A 19 -2.91 1.23 -16.90
N ASN A 20 -1.59 1.20 -16.78
CA ASN A 20 -0.93 0.08 -16.10
C ASN A 20 -1.39 0.11 -14.64
N ALA A 21 -2.05 -0.97 -14.22
CA ALA A 21 -2.46 -1.22 -12.86
C ALA A 21 -1.70 -2.44 -12.32
N ILE A 22 -1.22 -2.33 -11.09
CA ILE A 22 -0.59 -3.44 -10.37
C ILE A 22 -1.55 -3.89 -9.28
N TYR A 23 -1.83 -5.19 -9.21
CA TYR A 23 -2.61 -5.78 -8.14
C TYR A 23 -1.74 -6.65 -7.25
N PHE A 24 -1.78 -6.36 -5.95
CA PHE A 24 -1.16 -7.14 -4.90
C PHE A 24 -2.25 -7.97 -4.19
N PRO A 25 -2.32 -9.29 -4.43
CA PRO A 25 -3.22 -10.16 -3.70
C PRO A 25 -2.77 -10.30 -2.24
N VAL A 26 -3.66 -10.85 -1.40
CA VAL A 26 -3.40 -11.11 0.03
C VAL A 26 -2.08 -11.84 0.28
N ASN A 27 -1.73 -12.80 -0.60
CA ASN A 27 -0.49 -13.56 -0.54
C ASN A 27 0.49 -13.13 -1.65
N ILE A 28 1.62 -12.53 -1.25
CA ILE A 28 2.57 -11.86 -2.15
C ILE A 28 3.83 -12.71 -2.40
N PHE A 29 3.84 -14.02 -2.06
CA PHE A 29 5.05 -14.85 -2.21
C PHE A 29 5.50 -15.06 -3.67
N SER A 30 4.62 -14.86 -4.66
CA SER A 30 4.88 -15.05 -6.09
C SER A 30 4.94 -13.74 -6.89
N PHE A 31 5.06 -12.58 -6.24
CA PHE A 31 5.00 -11.29 -6.91
C PHE A 31 6.26 -10.99 -7.73
N GLU A 32 6.10 -10.27 -8.85
CA GLU A 32 7.15 -9.96 -9.84
C GLU A 32 8.16 -8.91 -9.37
N SER A 33 8.63 -8.99 -8.14
CA SER A 33 9.57 -8.01 -7.56
C SER A 33 10.90 -7.96 -8.30
N ILE A 34 11.27 -9.05 -8.98
CA ILE A 34 12.44 -9.09 -9.87
C ILE A 34 12.27 -8.16 -11.06
N TYR A 35 11.07 -8.11 -11.68
CA TYR A 35 10.79 -7.21 -12.79
C TYR A 35 10.97 -5.76 -12.36
N PHE A 36 10.36 -5.36 -11.24
CA PHE A 36 10.48 -4.01 -10.71
C PHE A 36 11.91 -3.66 -10.30
N LEU A 37 12.63 -4.59 -9.65
CA LEU A 37 14.02 -4.39 -9.25
C LEU A 37 14.93 -4.17 -10.46
N ARG A 38 14.74 -4.92 -11.55
CA ARG A 38 15.48 -4.74 -12.80
C ARG A 38 15.21 -3.36 -13.40
N ASN A 39 13.94 -2.93 -13.47
CA ASN A 39 13.60 -1.60 -13.98
C ASN A 39 14.17 -0.46 -13.11
N ILE A 40 14.15 -0.63 -11.79
CA ILE A 40 14.77 0.33 -10.85
C ILE A 40 16.26 0.49 -11.16
N ARG A 41 16.99 -0.63 -11.33
CA ARG A 41 18.43 -0.60 -11.64
C ARG A 41 18.71 -0.03 -13.03
N MET A 42 17.93 -0.40 -14.04
CA MET A 42 18.05 0.17 -15.39
C MET A 42 17.82 1.69 -15.41
N ALA A 43 17.00 2.20 -14.49
CA ALA A 43 16.72 3.63 -14.34
C ALA A 43 17.66 4.35 -13.34
N ASN A 44 18.70 3.70 -12.80
CA ASN A 44 19.60 4.23 -11.77
C ASN A 44 18.87 4.72 -10.51
N LYS A 45 17.83 4.00 -10.08
CA LYS A 45 17.00 4.33 -8.90
C LYS A 45 17.32 3.46 -7.68
N GLU A 46 18.39 2.66 -7.69
CA GLU A 46 18.77 1.75 -6.62
C GLU A 46 19.02 2.47 -5.28
N GLU A 47 19.68 3.63 -5.28
CA GLU A 47 19.87 4.42 -4.06
C GLU A 47 18.54 4.89 -3.46
N LYS A 48 17.57 5.25 -4.31
CA LYS A 48 16.22 5.61 -3.89
C LYS A 48 15.53 4.41 -3.26
N LEU A 49 15.61 3.22 -3.87
CA LEU A 49 15.07 1.99 -3.30
C LEU A 49 15.68 1.71 -1.92
N VAL A 50 17.01 1.70 -1.81
CA VAL A 50 17.72 1.42 -0.54
C VAL A 50 17.31 2.41 0.55
N LYS A 51 17.16 3.71 0.24
CA LYS A 51 16.67 4.72 1.21
C LYS A 51 15.30 4.36 1.80
N TYR A 52 14.36 3.89 0.99
CA TYR A 52 13.04 3.47 1.50
C TYR A 52 13.12 2.16 2.29
N LEU A 53 13.96 1.21 1.86
CA LEU A 53 14.19 -0.02 2.62
C LEU A 53 14.81 0.24 4.00
N GLN A 54 15.69 1.25 4.09
CA GLN A 54 16.30 1.69 5.35
C GLN A 54 15.30 2.30 6.35
N ILE A 55 14.14 2.79 5.88
CA ILE A 55 13.05 3.19 6.80
C ILE A 55 12.60 1.97 7.61
N PHE A 56 12.55 0.79 6.99
CA PHE A 56 12.23 -0.45 7.67
C PHE A 56 13.39 -0.93 8.55
N ASP A 57 14.58 -1.05 7.95
CA ASP A 57 15.80 -1.60 8.56
C ASP A 57 17.05 -0.86 8.05
N GLU A 58 17.67 -0.07 8.93
CA GLU A 58 18.82 0.80 8.64
C GLU A 58 20.10 0.04 8.22
N ASN A 59 20.18 -1.25 8.53
CA ASN A 59 21.33 -2.08 8.22
C ASN A 59 21.38 -2.48 6.75
N ILE A 60 20.26 -2.36 6.02
CA ILE A 60 20.20 -2.66 4.58
C ILE A 60 21.10 -1.69 3.81
N LYS A 61 21.98 -2.23 2.96
CA LYS A 61 22.93 -1.47 2.14
C LYS A 61 22.69 -1.62 0.65
N ASP A 62 22.16 -2.76 0.20
CA ASP A 62 21.86 -2.98 -1.21
C ASP A 62 20.90 -4.15 -1.41
N VAL A 63 20.28 -4.22 -2.59
CA VAL A 63 19.43 -5.32 -3.05
C VAL A 63 19.75 -5.69 -4.48
N GLU A 64 20.11 -6.95 -4.73
CA GLU A 64 20.43 -7.45 -6.05
C GLU A 64 19.58 -8.65 -6.43
N GLU A 65 19.42 -8.88 -7.73
CA GLU A 65 18.93 -10.15 -8.26
C GLU A 65 20.12 -10.91 -8.85
N ILE A 66 20.33 -12.14 -8.37
CA ILE A 66 21.37 -13.05 -8.86
C ILE A 66 20.69 -14.39 -9.14
N ASN A 67 20.80 -14.88 -10.39
CA ASN A 67 20.25 -16.17 -10.83
C ASN A 67 18.76 -16.36 -10.53
N GLY A 68 17.95 -15.30 -10.66
CA GLY A 68 16.52 -15.35 -10.39
C GLY A 68 16.15 -15.26 -8.90
N GLU A 69 17.11 -15.00 -8.00
CA GLU A 69 16.86 -14.82 -6.58
C GLU A 69 17.22 -13.40 -6.12
N ILE A 70 16.33 -12.79 -5.32
CA ILE A 70 16.59 -11.49 -4.71
C ILE A 70 17.40 -11.68 -3.44
N LEU A 71 18.58 -11.06 -3.40
CA LEU A 71 19.53 -11.11 -2.31
C LEU A 71 19.70 -9.70 -1.70
N ILE A 72 19.67 -9.63 -0.38
CA ILE A 72 19.82 -8.40 0.39
C ILE A 72 21.24 -8.36 0.98
N LYS A 73 21.93 -7.23 0.78
CA LYS A 73 23.14 -6.89 1.52
C LYS A 73 22.73 -6.09 2.77
N SER A 74 22.98 -6.63 3.95
CA SER A 74 22.76 -5.95 5.24
C SER A 74 24.02 -6.06 6.11
N LEU A 75 24.23 -5.10 7.01
CA LEU A 75 25.31 -5.15 8.01
C LEU A 75 25.17 -6.30 9.02
N ASP A 76 23.98 -6.89 9.14
CA ASP A 76 23.71 -8.02 10.05
C ASP A 76 24.28 -9.34 9.55
N PHE A 77 24.70 -9.41 8.28
CA PHE A 77 25.16 -10.64 7.65
C PHE A 77 26.51 -10.43 6.96
N ASN A 78 27.40 -11.41 7.08
CA ASN A 78 28.72 -11.39 6.42
C ASN A 78 28.65 -11.56 4.89
N GLN A 79 27.50 -11.99 4.38
CA GLN A 79 27.25 -12.23 2.96
C GLN A 79 25.83 -11.77 2.59
N LYS A 80 25.58 -11.60 1.29
CA LYS A 80 24.22 -11.35 0.82
C LYS A 80 23.34 -12.55 1.16
N VAL A 81 22.14 -12.27 1.66
CA VAL A 81 21.18 -13.29 2.08
C VAL A 81 19.90 -13.21 1.28
N PRO A 82 19.22 -14.34 1.00
CA PRO A 82 17.92 -14.32 0.35
C PRO A 82 16.91 -13.43 1.05
N LEU A 83 16.10 -12.69 0.29
CA LEU A 83 14.99 -11.88 0.80
C LEU A 83 14.06 -12.71 1.72
N LYS A 84 13.92 -14.01 1.46
CA LYS A 84 13.11 -14.95 2.24
C LYS A 84 13.59 -15.13 3.70
N ILE A 85 14.83 -14.79 4.01
CA ILE A 85 15.34 -14.80 5.40
C ILE A 85 14.71 -13.67 6.22
N PHE A 86 14.29 -12.59 5.56
CA PHE A 86 13.55 -11.52 6.23
C PHE A 86 12.10 -11.95 6.47
N GLY A 87 11.53 -11.50 7.59
CA GLY A 87 10.15 -11.81 7.95
C GLY A 87 9.14 -11.32 6.91
N TYR A 88 7.96 -11.96 6.89
CA TYR A 88 6.92 -11.70 5.89
C TYR A 88 6.55 -10.22 5.74
N GLY A 89 6.50 -9.46 6.84
CA GLY A 89 6.21 -8.03 6.78
C GLY A 89 7.25 -7.21 6.00
N PHE A 90 8.53 -7.58 6.06
CA PHE A 90 9.56 -6.96 5.23
C PHE A 90 9.41 -7.34 3.77
N ILE A 91 9.09 -8.61 3.48
CA ILE A 91 8.85 -9.07 2.10
C ILE A 91 7.69 -8.27 1.47
N LYS A 92 6.58 -8.08 2.18
CA LYS A 92 5.47 -7.23 1.69
C LYS A 92 5.93 -5.79 1.45
N PHE A 93 6.61 -5.19 2.43
CA PHE A 93 7.12 -3.83 2.31
C PHE A 93 8.04 -3.69 1.09
N PHE A 94 9.01 -4.59 0.93
CA PHE A 94 9.92 -4.64 -0.21
C PHE A 94 9.18 -4.67 -1.55
N ASN A 95 8.15 -5.51 -1.68
CA ASN A 95 7.37 -5.63 -2.91
C ASN A 95 6.61 -4.34 -3.24
N TYR A 96 5.98 -3.70 -2.25
CA TYR A 96 5.28 -2.43 -2.44
C TYR A 96 6.24 -1.30 -2.82
N ILE A 97 7.38 -1.18 -2.11
CA ILE A 97 8.38 -0.16 -2.40
C ILE A 97 9.00 -0.37 -3.78
N CYS A 98 9.25 -1.61 -4.20
CA CYS A 98 9.76 -1.87 -5.56
C CYS A 98 8.78 -1.38 -6.63
N ALA A 99 7.50 -1.73 -6.53
CA ALA A 99 6.49 -1.26 -7.48
C ALA A 99 6.40 0.27 -7.50
N LEU A 100 6.34 0.90 -6.33
CA LEU A 100 6.27 2.35 -6.20
C LEU A 100 7.51 3.05 -6.75
N VAL A 101 8.72 2.61 -6.37
CA VAL A 101 9.99 3.25 -6.80
C VAL A 101 10.22 3.06 -8.30
N SER A 102 9.85 1.90 -8.86
CA SER A 102 9.91 1.66 -10.31
C SER A 102 9.08 2.70 -11.07
N ASN A 103 7.88 3.02 -10.55
CA ASN A 103 6.91 3.95 -11.13
C ASN A 103 6.42 3.53 -12.53
N GLU A 104 6.11 2.24 -12.69
CA GLU A 104 5.67 1.64 -13.96
C GLU A 104 4.13 1.57 -14.09
N ALA A 105 3.40 2.05 -13.09
CA ALA A 105 1.94 1.96 -12.99
C ALA A 105 1.32 3.23 -12.42
N ASN A 106 0.17 3.61 -12.96
CA ASN A 106 -0.62 4.75 -12.46
C ASN A 106 -1.51 4.35 -11.29
N TYR A 107 -1.85 3.06 -11.21
CA TYR A 107 -2.78 2.51 -10.24
C TYR A 107 -2.14 1.33 -9.51
N ILE A 108 -2.25 1.32 -8.18
CA ILE A 108 -1.84 0.19 -7.34
C ILE A 108 -3.02 -0.24 -6.48
N LEU A 109 -3.38 -1.51 -6.59
CA LEU A 109 -4.44 -2.14 -5.81
C LEU A 109 -3.80 -3.11 -4.82
N ILE A 110 -4.08 -2.97 -3.53
CA ILE A 110 -3.54 -3.83 -2.47
C ILE A 110 -4.69 -4.46 -1.70
N ASP A 111 -4.73 -5.77 -1.68
CA ASP A 111 -5.73 -6.53 -0.92
C ASP A 111 -5.19 -6.89 0.48
N GLU A 112 -6.01 -6.72 1.51
CA GLU A 112 -5.71 -7.01 2.92
C GLU A 112 -4.28 -6.60 3.32
N ILE A 113 -4.01 -5.30 3.21
CA ILE A 113 -2.67 -4.76 3.36
C ILE A 113 -2.05 -5.12 4.72
N GLU A 114 -2.86 -5.16 5.78
CA GLU A 114 -2.46 -5.45 7.16
C GLU A 114 -2.01 -6.89 7.38
N ASN A 115 -2.39 -7.82 6.50
CA ASN A 115 -2.17 -9.25 6.74
C ASN A 115 -0.66 -9.55 6.86
N GLY A 116 -0.25 -10.05 8.03
CA GLY A 116 1.14 -10.38 8.33
C GLY A 116 2.08 -9.19 8.54
N LEU A 117 1.55 -7.98 8.75
CA LEU A 117 2.31 -6.82 9.19
C LEU A 117 2.32 -6.70 10.73
N HIS A 118 3.49 -6.45 11.32
CA HIS A 118 3.59 -6.06 12.72
C HIS A 118 3.31 -4.55 12.89
N TYR A 119 2.71 -4.16 14.02
CA TYR A 119 2.30 -2.77 14.28
C TYR A 119 3.41 -1.72 14.06
N LYS A 120 4.66 -2.02 14.43
CA LYS A 120 5.81 -1.09 14.24
C LYS A 120 6.07 -0.82 12.76
N THR A 121 5.85 -1.83 11.92
CA THR A 121 6.04 -1.76 10.47
C THR A 121 4.90 -1.00 9.79
N THR A 122 3.68 -1.10 10.33
CA THR A 122 2.48 -0.48 9.74
C THR A 122 2.64 1.03 9.54
N LYS A 123 3.09 1.77 10.56
CA LYS A 123 3.30 3.23 10.44
C LYS A 123 4.30 3.57 9.34
N LYS A 124 5.47 2.93 9.36
CA LYS A 124 6.55 3.12 8.36
C LYS A 124 6.09 2.82 6.95
N LEU A 125 5.27 1.76 6.79
CA LEU A 125 4.65 1.42 5.52
C LEU A 125 3.74 2.55 5.05
N ILE A 126 2.74 2.94 5.85
CA ILE A 126 1.77 3.97 5.47
C ILE A 126 2.46 5.28 5.09
N GLU A 127 3.47 5.71 5.86
CA GLU A 127 4.26 6.90 5.55
C GLU A 127 4.95 6.79 4.19
N SER A 128 5.59 5.65 3.91
CA SER A 128 6.28 5.41 2.64
C SER A 128 5.30 5.36 1.46
N LEU A 129 4.12 4.74 1.65
CA LEU A 129 3.07 4.67 0.63
C LEU A 129 2.54 6.06 0.28
N ILE A 130 2.17 6.88 1.27
CA ILE A 130 1.67 8.25 1.06
C ILE A 130 2.73 9.12 0.38
N GLU A 131 4.00 9.01 0.81
CA GLU A 131 5.07 9.81 0.23
C GLU A 131 5.33 9.44 -1.23
N LEU A 132 5.46 8.14 -1.52
CA LEU A 132 5.75 7.65 -2.86
C LEU A 132 4.57 7.84 -3.80
N SER A 133 3.33 7.64 -3.34
CA SER A 133 2.13 7.85 -4.14
C SER A 133 2.05 9.28 -4.64
N ARG A 134 2.27 10.27 -3.75
CA ARG A 134 2.31 11.70 -4.10
C ARG A 134 3.44 12.03 -5.06
N LYS A 135 4.66 11.57 -4.76
CA LYS A 135 5.85 11.89 -5.58
C LYS A 135 5.74 11.34 -7.00
N ASN A 136 5.10 10.19 -7.15
CA ASN A 136 5.03 9.47 -8.41
C ASN A 136 3.68 9.62 -9.12
N ASN A 137 2.72 10.36 -8.54
CA ASN A 137 1.35 10.51 -9.06
C ASN A 137 0.64 9.16 -9.25
N ILE A 138 0.75 8.28 -8.26
CA ILE A 138 0.14 6.95 -8.26
C ILE A 138 -1.11 6.97 -7.39
N GLN A 139 -2.25 6.55 -7.94
CA GLN A 139 -3.47 6.37 -7.17
C GLN A 139 -3.50 4.95 -6.58
N MET A 140 -3.72 4.86 -5.27
CA MET A 140 -3.74 3.61 -4.53
C MET A 140 -5.17 3.24 -4.09
N PHE A 141 -5.53 1.98 -4.27
CA PHE A 141 -6.75 1.37 -3.73
C PHE A 141 -6.35 0.27 -2.77
N ILE A 142 -6.76 0.37 -1.52
CA ILE A 142 -6.32 -0.53 -0.45
C ILE A 142 -7.56 -1.10 0.23
N SER A 143 -7.66 -2.43 0.30
CA SER A 143 -8.67 -3.10 1.13
C SER A 143 -8.08 -3.42 2.50
N THR A 144 -8.93 -3.35 3.52
CA THR A 144 -8.57 -3.67 4.90
C THR A 144 -9.84 -4.03 5.66
N HIS A 145 -9.74 -4.99 6.58
CA HIS A 145 -10.77 -5.28 7.59
C HIS A 145 -10.32 -4.79 8.98
N SER A 146 -9.11 -4.22 9.08
CA SER A 146 -8.50 -3.81 10.33
C SER A 146 -8.80 -2.35 10.69
N LEU A 147 -9.57 -2.17 11.75
CA LEU A 147 -9.77 -0.85 12.36
C LEU A 147 -8.46 -0.26 12.89
N GLU A 148 -7.52 -1.11 13.35
CA GLU A 148 -6.20 -0.66 13.81
C GLU A 148 -5.35 -0.11 12.66
N PHE A 149 -5.41 -0.76 11.49
CA PHE A 149 -4.77 -0.25 10.28
C PHE A 149 -5.40 1.09 9.87
N LEU A 150 -6.74 1.17 9.84
CA LEU A 150 -7.45 2.40 9.51
C LEU A 150 -7.14 3.55 10.48
N SER A 151 -7.00 3.23 11.78
CA SER A 151 -6.59 4.20 12.81
C SER A 151 -5.16 4.68 12.62
N SER A 152 -4.27 3.80 12.18
CA SER A 152 -2.89 4.17 11.82
C SER A 152 -2.85 5.06 10.58
N VAL A 153 -3.72 4.80 9.59
CA VAL A 153 -3.86 5.64 8.39
C VAL A 153 -4.36 7.03 8.79
N GLU A 154 -5.41 7.14 9.60
CA GLU A 154 -5.93 8.42 10.10
C GLU A 154 -4.83 9.25 10.78
N LYS A 155 -4.08 8.62 11.68
CA LYS A 155 -3.02 9.29 12.42
C LYS A 155 -1.91 9.79 11.48
N VAL A 156 -1.42 8.95 10.58
CA VAL A 156 -0.35 9.33 9.64
C VAL A 156 -0.84 10.37 8.64
N ALA A 157 -2.07 10.24 8.14
CA ALA A 157 -2.65 11.20 7.21
C ALA A 157 -2.74 12.59 7.87
N ASN A 158 -3.19 12.67 9.11
CA ASN A 158 -3.19 13.91 9.88
C ASN A 158 -1.78 14.46 10.12
N GLU A 159 -0.83 13.63 10.57
CA GLU A 159 0.57 14.04 10.81
C GLU A 159 1.26 14.58 9.55
N LYS A 160 0.87 14.10 8.36
CA LYS A 160 1.44 14.49 7.05
C LYS A 160 0.59 15.51 6.29
N GLU A 161 -0.49 16.01 6.91
CA GLU A 161 -1.51 16.87 6.27
C GLU A 161 -2.02 16.30 4.93
N PHE A 162 -2.15 14.98 4.85
CA PHE A 162 -2.58 14.27 3.66
C PHE A 162 -4.11 14.19 3.63
N LYS A 163 -4.71 15.04 2.79
CA LYS A 163 -6.18 15.11 2.63
C LYS A 163 -6.73 14.31 1.46
N ASP A 164 -5.87 13.79 0.59
CA ASP A 164 -6.26 13.00 -0.59
C ASP A 164 -6.52 11.53 -0.21
N LEU A 165 -7.43 11.33 0.73
CA LEU A 165 -7.82 10.05 1.30
C LEU A 165 -9.34 9.92 1.32
N GLY A 166 -9.84 8.89 0.64
CA GLY A 166 -11.25 8.48 0.71
C GLY A 166 -11.39 7.09 1.32
N VAL A 167 -12.36 6.92 2.21
CA VAL A 167 -12.65 5.64 2.85
C VAL A 167 -14.04 5.17 2.44
N PHE A 168 -14.12 3.96 1.91
CA PHE A 168 -15.37 3.33 1.47
C PHE A 168 -15.66 2.13 2.37
N ASN A 169 -16.59 2.28 3.31
CA ASN A 169 -17.07 1.17 4.12
C ASN A 169 -18.13 0.39 3.33
N ILE A 170 -17.83 -0.86 2.99
CA ILE A 170 -18.71 -1.75 2.24
C ILE A 170 -19.24 -2.82 3.20
N TYR A 171 -20.56 -2.94 3.29
CA TYR A 171 -21.21 -3.89 4.21
C TYR A 171 -22.47 -4.49 3.59
N ARG A 172 -22.85 -5.68 4.05
CA ARG A 172 -24.08 -6.37 3.63
C ARG A 172 -25.15 -6.18 4.69
N TYR A 173 -26.36 -5.79 4.26
CA TYR A 173 -27.53 -5.75 5.12
C TYR A 173 -28.71 -6.39 4.40
N LYS A 174 -29.21 -7.52 4.96
CA LYS A 174 -30.12 -8.44 4.27
C LYS A 174 -29.52 -8.91 2.94
N GLU A 175 -30.28 -8.88 1.86
CA GLU A 175 -29.86 -9.30 0.51
C GLU A 175 -29.11 -8.20 -0.27
N ASN A 176 -28.87 -7.03 0.32
CA ASN A 176 -28.28 -5.88 -0.38
C ASN A 176 -26.87 -5.56 0.14
N VAL A 177 -26.03 -5.03 -0.77
CA VAL A 177 -24.71 -4.48 -0.46
C VAL A 177 -24.82 -2.96 -0.43
N TYR A 178 -24.31 -2.36 0.64
CA TYR A 178 -24.30 -0.92 0.85
C TYR A 178 -22.86 -0.41 0.92
N CYS A 179 -22.67 0.85 0.55
CA CYS A 179 -21.40 1.54 0.66
C CYS A 179 -21.61 2.92 1.31
N LYS A 180 -20.86 3.21 2.38
CA LYS A 180 -20.75 4.55 2.97
C LYS A 180 -19.38 5.11 2.63
N HIS A 181 -19.36 6.36 2.15
CA HIS A 181 -18.14 7.07 1.80
C HIS A 181 -17.81 8.13 2.85
N TYR A 182 -16.55 8.20 3.26
CA TYR A 182 -16.02 9.14 4.23
C TYR A 182 -14.78 9.82 3.65
N GLN A 183 -14.71 11.14 3.82
CA GLN A 183 -13.52 11.94 3.54
C GLN A 183 -12.51 11.82 4.69
N SER A 184 -11.26 12.21 4.43
CA SER A 184 -10.17 12.19 5.41
C SER A 184 -10.55 12.83 6.74
N GLU A 185 -11.22 13.98 6.73
CA GLU A 185 -11.59 14.72 7.95
C GLU A 185 -12.62 13.99 8.81
N GLN A 186 -13.43 13.11 8.20
CA GLN A 186 -14.49 12.37 8.88
C GLN A 186 -13.98 11.07 9.50
N LEU A 187 -12.74 10.67 9.19
CA LEU A 187 -12.19 9.38 9.59
C LEU A 187 -12.02 9.26 11.11
N LYS A 188 -11.64 10.36 11.77
CA LYS A 188 -11.51 10.41 13.22
C LYS A 188 -12.84 10.11 13.93
N ASP A 189 -13.90 10.77 13.48
CA ASP A 189 -15.25 10.60 14.04
C ASP A 189 -15.78 9.20 13.77
N LEU A 190 -15.51 8.65 12.58
CA LEU A 190 -15.85 7.27 12.22
C LEU A 190 -15.21 6.25 13.17
N LEU A 191 -13.92 6.40 13.46
CA LEU A 191 -13.17 5.50 14.33
C LEU A 191 -13.63 5.58 15.80
N ASN A 192 -13.92 6.79 16.28
CA ASN A 192 -14.42 7.02 17.64
C ASN A 192 -15.83 6.43 17.83
N ASN A 193 -16.66 6.47 16.80
CA ASN A 193 -18.04 5.97 16.81
C ASN A 193 -18.14 4.49 16.41
N GLY A 194 -17.09 3.68 16.63
CA GLY A 194 -16.79 2.34 16.06
C GLY A 194 -17.87 1.23 16.04
N ILE A 195 -19.13 1.55 16.31
CA ILE A 195 -20.33 0.71 16.26
C ILE A 195 -20.91 0.62 14.83
N GLU A 196 -20.72 1.60 13.94
CA GLU A 196 -21.33 1.59 12.58
C GLU A 196 -20.52 0.86 11.50
N LEU A 197 -19.23 0.56 11.74
CA LEU A 197 -18.41 -0.19 10.76
C LEU A 197 -18.62 -1.71 10.82
N ARG A 198 -19.31 -2.21 11.86
CA ARG A 198 -19.53 -3.65 12.10
C ARG A 198 -21.01 -4.07 12.06
N ARG A 199 -21.91 -3.22 11.56
CA ARG A 199 -23.35 -3.52 11.45
C ARG A 199 -23.81 -3.64 10.01
#